data_AF-A0A1I7ZNG5-F1
#
_entry.id   AF-A0A1I7ZNG5-F1
#
_cell.length_a   1.000
_cell.length_b   1.000
_cell.length_c   1.000
_cell.angle_alpha   90.00
_cell.angle_beta   90.00
_cell.angle_gamma   90.00
#
_symmetry.space_group_name_H-M   'P 1'
#
loop_
_entity.id
_entity.type
_entity.pdbx_description
1 polymer ?
#
loop_
_entity_poly.entity_id
_entity_poly.type
_entity_poly.pdbx_seq_one_letter_code
_entity_poly.pdbx_strand_id
1 'polypeptide(L)'
;MSSHKTILLTVFAVGLVAAGKLQPKQHTCPKNEIWLKCGVCEIACDQDRTSSCPEDCKSGCYCPFMLGLVRDANGNCVKWGECKYDCQRNEEWRECASCEATCDNPNPHESCGEHAHWSDIPAGICVSPCDLSCIALNGEPENCPAVCARRVCYCDSGYIRGNGGSCITYADCPQEFFRLN
;
A
#
# COMPACT_ATOMS: atom_id res chain seq x y z
N MET A 1 -68.02 -32.31 55.13
CA MET A 1 -68.49 -31.35 54.09
C MET A 1 -67.25 -30.82 53.42
N SER A 2 -66.77 -31.43 52.33
CA SER A 2 -67.21 -31.30 50.93
C SER A 2 -66.01 -30.69 50.18
N SER A 3 -65.09 -31.45 49.57
CA SER A 3 -65.21 -32.32 48.39
C SER A 3 -65.44 -31.55 47.07
N HIS A 4 -64.64 -31.93 46.05
CA HIS A 4 -64.76 -31.70 44.60
C HIS A 4 -64.16 -30.38 44.05
N LYS A 5 -63.39 -30.31 42.96
CA LYS A 5 -62.98 -31.22 41.85
C LYS A 5 -61.76 -30.54 41.17
N THR A 6 -60.63 -31.21 40.94
CA THR A 6 -60.31 -31.93 39.68
C THR A 6 -60.07 -31.01 38.46
N ILE A 7 -58.78 -30.89 38.09
CA ILE A 7 -58.21 -30.79 36.73
C ILE A 7 -58.51 -29.52 35.90
N LEU A 8 -57.48 -28.71 35.67
CA LEU A 8 -57.18 -28.24 34.31
C LEU A 8 -55.66 -28.14 34.11
N LEU A 9 -55.11 -29.18 33.48
CA LEU A 9 -53.84 -29.16 32.77
C LEU A 9 -53.87 -28.04 31.72
N THR A 10 -53.07 -26.99 31.88
CA THR A 10 -52.59 -26.24 30.72
C THR A 10 -51.07 -26.16 30.79
N VAL A 11 -50.47 -27.10 30.07
CA VAL A 11 -49.05 -27.15 29.75
C VAL A 11 -48.74 -25.89 28.94
N PHE A 12 -48.33 -24.81 29.60
CA PHE A 12 -47.54 -23.78 28.94
C PHE A 12 -46.06 -24.14 29.14
N ALA A 13 -45.65 -25.21 28.46
CA ALA A 13 -44.27 -25.35 28.05
C ALA A 13 -44.03 -24.29 26.98
N VAL A 14 -43.91 -23.03 27.40
CA VAL A 14 -43.27 -22.00 26.57
C VAL A 14 -41.83 -22.45 26.49
N GLY A 15 -41.50 -23.11 25.38
CA GLY A 15 -40.14 -23.47 25.05
C GLY A 15 -39.29 -22.22 25.18
N LEU A 16 -38.47 -22.18 26.23
CA LEU A 16 -37.23 -21.42 26.23
C LEU A 16 -36.40 -22.01 25.09
N VAL A 17 -36.66 -21.55 23.87
CA VAL A 17 -35.71 -21.66 22.79
C VAL A 17 -34.51 -20.91 23.33
N ALA A 18 -33.53 -21.68 23.81
CA ALA A 18 -32.22 -21.15 24.10
C ALA A 18 -31.75 -20.54 22.78
N ALA A 19 -31.92 -19.22 22.65
CA ALA A 19 -31.14 -18.42 21.73
C ALA A 19 -29.69 -18.62 22.20
N GLY A 20 -29.09 -19.71 21.72
CA GLY A 20 -27.66 -19.94 21.84
C GLY A 20 -27.04 -18.67 21.30
N LYS A 21 -26.46 -17.88 22.21
CA LYS A 21 -25.73 -16.69 21.82
C LYS A 21 -24.65 -17.18 20.84
N LEU A 22 -24.83 -16.91 19.56
CA LEU A 22 -23.74 -16.98 18.58
C LEU A 22 -22.76 -15.89 19.02
N GLN A 23 -21.91 -16.21 19.99
CA GLN A 23 -20.81 -15.36 20.34
C GLN A 23 -19.89 -15.38 19.12
N PRO A 24 -19.68 -14.25 18.42
CA PRO A 24 -18.67 -14.23 17.37
C PRO A 24 -17.36 -14.66 18.04
N LYS A 25 -16.74 -15.73 17.55
CA LYS A 25 -15.39 -16.10 17.99
C LYS A 25 -14.51 -14.89 17.68
N GLN A 26 -14.18 -14.12 18.70
CA GLN A 26 -13.33 -12.97 18.55
C GLN A 26 -11.90 -13.48 18.40
N HIS A 27 -11.45 -13.57 17.15
CA HIS A 27 -10.10 -13.96 16.83
C HIS A 27 -9.16 -12.85 17.29
N THR A 28 -8.37 -13.14 18.31
CA THR A 28 -7.36 -12.21 18.82
C THR A 28 -6.06 -12.52 18.09
N CYS A 29 -5.54 -11.53 17.35
CA CYS A 29 -4.28 -11.65 16.63
C CYS A 29 -3.14 -10.95 17.38
N PRO A 30 -1.88 -11.34 17.11
CA PRO A 30 -0.70 -10.62 17.57
C PRO A 30 -0.71 -9.15 17.11
N LYS A 31 0.17 -8.35 17.72
CA LYS A 31 0.34 -6.93 17.35
C LYS A 31 0.57 -6.78 15.85
N ASN A 32 -0.13 -5.82 15.23
CA ASN A 32 -0.09 -5.49 13.81
C ASN A 32 -0.59 -6.59 12.86
N GLU A 33 -1.14 -7.69 13.37
CA GLU A 33 -1.76 -8.73 12.55
C GLU A 33 -3.28 -8.61 12.54
N ILE A 34 -3.90 -8.97 11.41
CA ILE A 34 -5.35 -8.95 11.23
C ILE A 34 -5.88 -10.36 10.97
N TRP A 35 -7.01 -10.70 11.58
CA TRP A 35 -7.67 -11.97 11.31
C TRP A 35 -8.39 -11.91 9.96
N LEU A 36 -8.03 -12.80 9.04
CA LEU A 36 -8.67 -12.94 7.75
C LEU A 36 -9.23 -14.36 7.60
N LYS A 37 -10.44 -14.46 7.03
CA LYS A 37 -11.00 -15.76 6.63
C LYS A 37 -10.28 -16.38 5.43
N CYS A 38 -9.66 -15.53 4.62
CA CYS A 38 -8.86 -15.85 3.46
C CYS A 38 -7.69 -14.86 3.46
N GLY A 39 -6.50 -15.36 3.75
CA GLY A 39 -5.28 -14.58 3.85
C GLY A 39 -4.90 -13.84 2.59
N VAL A 40 -4.10 -12.79 2.79
CA VAL A 40 -3.39 -12.07 1.73
C VAL A 40 -1.92 -12.46 1.75
N CYS A 41 -1.19 -12.07 0.71
CA CYS A 41 0.25 -12.22 0.63
C CYS A 41 0.95 -11.50 1.79
N GLU A 42 1.85 -12.22 2.46
CA GLU A 42 2.76 -11.65 3.45
C GLU A 42 4.16 -11.66 2.83
N ILE A 43 4.93 -10.62 3.08
CA ILE A 43 6.33 -10.57 2.68
C ILE A 43 7.22 -10.30 3.88
N ALA A 44 8.45 -10.81 3.82
CA ALA A 44 9.46 -10.59 4.83
C ALA A 44 10.31 -9.34 4.51
N CYS A 45 11.00 -8.81 5.52
CA CYS A 45 11.89 -7.65 5.39
C CYS A 45 12.97 -7.80 4.29
N ASP A 46 13.38 -9.03 4.00
CA ASP A 46 14.44 -9.41 3.05
C ASP A 46 13.92 -9.87 1.68
N GLN A 47 12.61 -9.82 1.44
CA GLN A 47 11.99 -10.21 0.17
C GLN A 47 11.67 -9.01 -0.72
N ASP A 48 11.88 -9.18 -2.03
CA ASP A 48 11.48 -8.19 -3.02
C ASP A 48 9.95 -8.21 -3.21
N ARG A 49 9.36 -7.05 -3.54
CA ARG A 49 7.91 -6.83 -3.68
C ARG A 49 7.27 -7.63 -4.82
N THR A 50 8.10 -8.33 -5.59
CA THR A 50 7.76 -9.18 -6.74
C THR A 50 7.52 -10.65 -6.38
N SER A 51 7.62 -11.04 -5.12
CA SER A 51 7.35 -12.43 -4.71
C SER A 51 5.91 -12.84 -5.07
N SER A 52 5.74 -13.94 -5.82
CA SER A 52 4.40 -14.41 -6.20
C SER A 52 3.67 -15.00 -5.00
N CYS A 53 2.38 -14.68 -4.91
CA CYS A 53 1.53 -15.07 -3.80
C CYS A 53 0.82 -16.39 -4.14
N PRO A 54 0.71 -17.34 -3.20
CA PRO A 54 -0.08 -18.55 -3.41
C PRO A 54 -1.55 -18.20 -3.69
N GLU A 55 -2.16 -18.84 -4.69
CA GLU A 55 -3.59 -18.65 -5.00
C GLU A 55 -4.50 -19.24 -3.90
N ASP A 56 -4.01 -20.26 -3.18
CA ASP A 56 -4.73 -20.91 -2.10
C ASP A 56 -4.57 -20.14 -0.78
N CYS A 57 -5.60 -19.36 -0.42
CA CYS A 57 -5.65 -18.67 0.86
C CYS A 57 -6.18 -19.55 2.00
N LYS A 58 -5.72 -19.29 3.22
CA LYS A 58 -6.19 -19.96 4.45
C LYS A 58 -6.76 -18.93 5.43
N SER A 59 -7.56 -19.36 6.39
CA SER A 59 -8.01 -18.49 7.48
C SER A 59 -6.95 -18.42 8.58
N GLY A 60 -6.67 -17.23 9.10
CA GLY A 60 -5.57 -17.02 10.06
C GLY A 60 -5.34 -15.55 10.39
N CYS A 61 -4.32 -15.29 11.20
CA CYS A 61 -3.77 -13.95 11.41
C CYS A 61 -2.70 -13.67 10.34
N TYR A 62 -2.80 -12.52 9.70
CA TYR A 62 -1.93 -12.12 8.60
C TYR A 62 -1.30 -10.76 8.88
N CYS A 63 -0.05 -10.59 8.45
CA CYS A 63 0.68 -9.34 8.42
C CYS A 63 0.46 -8.64 7.06
N PRO A 64 -0.42 -7.62 7.00
CA PRO A 64 -0.91 -7.12 5.72
C PRO A 64 0.09 -6.17 5.07
N PHE A 65 0.84 -6.66 4.07
CA PHE A 65 1.80 -5.85 3.32
C PHE A 65 1.20 -4.60 2.66
N MET A 66 -0.06 -4.68 2.22
CA MET A 66 -0.80 -3.54 1.66
C MET A 66 -0.93 -2.36 2.65
N LEU A 67 -0.73 -2.59 3.96
CA LEU A 67 -0.69 -1.55 4.99
C LEU A 67 0.75 -1.13 5.38
N GLY A 68 1.76 -1.50 4.58
CA GLY A 68 3.17 -1.22 4.83
C GLY A 68 3.79 -2.06 5.96
N LEU A 69 3.20 -3.23 6.24
CA LEU A 69 3.64 -4.13 7.31
C LEU A 69 4.29 -5.39 6.76
N VAL A 70 5.34 -5.87 7.43
CA VAL A 70 6.10 -7.06 7.02
C VAL A 70 6.58 -7.88 8.19
N ARG A 71 6.95 -9.13 7.90
CA ARG A 71 7.55 -10.00 8.89
C ARG A 71 9.05 -9.72 9.01
N ASP A 72 9.49 -9.41 10.22
CA ASP A 72 10.92 -9.37 10.56
C ASP A 72 11.51 -10.80 10.59
N ALA A 73 12.83 -10.89 10.78
CA ALA A 73 13.53 -12.18 10.88
C ALA A 73 13.08 -13.06 12.06
N ASN A 74 12.39 -12.49 13.05
CA ASN A 74 11.81 -13.21 14.19
C ASN A 74 10.34 -13.59 13.96
N GLY A 75 9.77 -13.25 12.79
CA GLY A 75 8.37 -13.47 12.44
C GLY A 75 7.39 -12.43 12.98
N ASN A 76 7.86 -11.34 13.59
CA ASN A 76 6.99 -10.26 14.08
C ASN A 76 6.48 -9.40 12.93
N CYS A 77 5.20 -9.01 12.99
CA CYS A 77 4.64 -8.05 12.06
C CYS A 77 5.02 -6.61 12.46
N VAL A 78 5.95 -6.02 11.72
CA VAL A 78 6.52 -4.70 11.97
C VAL A 78 6.26 -3.78 10.80
N LYS A 79 6.47 -2.47 10.98
CA LYS A 79 6.46 -1.55 9.84
C LYS A 79 7.68 -1.84 8.97
N TRP A 80 7.54 -1.70 7.65
CA TRP A 80 8.67 -1.89 6.73
C TRP A 80 9.91 -1.07 7.13
N GLY A 81 9.74 0.20 7.54
CA GLY A 81 10.86 1.03 8.02
C GLY A 81 11.50 0.60 9.35
N GLU A 82 10.93 -0.38 10.06
CA GLU A 82 11.50 -0.98 11.28
C GLU A 82 12.34 -2.23 10.98
N CYS A 83 12.43 -2.65 9.71
CA CYS A 83 13.30 -3.72 9.28
C CYS A 83 14.76 -3.38 9.59
N LYS A 84 15.44 -4.28 10.31
CA LYS A 84 16.87 -4.17 10.57
C LYS A 84 17.62 -4.82 9.43
N TYR A 85 18.37 -4.01 8.71
CA TYR A 85 19.26 -4.47 7.65
C TYR A 85 20.70 -4.41 8.17
N ASP A 86 21.46 -5.48 7.98
CA ASP A 86 22.90 -5.50 8.26
C ASP A 86 23.62 -4.72 7.15
N CYS A 87 23.75 -3.41 7.35
CA CYS A 87 24.53 -2.53 6.48
C CYS A 87 26.03 -2.70 6.74
N GLN A 88 26.87 -2.64 5.71
CA GLN A 88 28.32 -2.58 5.90
C GLN A 88 28.73 -1.24 6.52
N ARG A 89 30.02 -1.09 6.87
CA ARG A 89 30.53 0.16 7.45
C ARG A 89 30.26 1.32 6.49
N ASN A 90 29.59 2.36 6.99
CA ASN A 90 29.18 3.57 6.25
C ASN A 90 28.03 3.38 5.24
N GLU A 91 27.33 2.25 5.29
CA GLU A 91 26.09 2.06 4.53
C GLU A 91 24.87 2.38 5.41
N GLU A 92 23.81 2.88 4.80
CA GLU A 92 22.50 3.09 5.42
C GLU A 92 21.42 2.51 4.53
N TRP A 93 20.53 1.70 5.12
CA TRP A 93 19.39 1.20 4.36
C TRP A 93 18.39 2.32 4.12
N ARG A 94 17.97 2.47 2.87
CA ARG A 94 16.95 3.44 2.46
C ARG A 94 15.94 2.77 1.55
N GLU A 95 14.67 3.08 1.79
CA GLU A 95 13.60 2.70 0.87
C GLU A 95 13.82 3.45 -0.45
N CYS A 96 13.99 2.68 -1.54
CA CYS A 96 14.27 3.20 -2.88
C CYS A 96 15.59 3.99 -2.96
N ALA A 97 16.69 3.30 -2.66
CA ALA A 97 18.03 3.80 -2.93
C ALA A 97 18.15 4.23 -4.40
N SER A 98 18.37 5.51 -4.61
CA SER A 98 18.72 6.08 -5.91
C SER A 98 20.16 5.70 -6.28
N CYS A 99 20.65 6.05 -7.48
CA CYS A 99 22.06 5.87 -7.83
C CYS A 99 22.99 6.39 -6.71
N GLU A 100 23.90 5.52 -6.24
CA GLU A 100 24.86 5.85 -5.19
C GLU A 100 26.03 6.63 -5.75
N ALA A 101 26.40 7.73 -5.09
CA ALA A 101 27.52 8.55 -5.49
C ALA A 101 28.83 7.77 -5.29
N THR A 102 29.71 7.83 -6.28
CA THR A 102 31.06 7.26 -6.20
C THR A 102 32.10 8.39 -6.17
N CYS A 103 33.35 8.07 -5.84
CA CYS A 103 34.43 9.04 -5.96
C CYS A 103 34.61 9.55 -7.41
N ASP A 104 34.32 8.69 -8.40
CA ASP A 104 34.41 9.02 -9.82
C ASP A 104 33.15 9.76 -10.32
N ASN A 105 32.01 9.56 -9.67
CA ASN A 105 30.75 10.21 -9.98
C ASN A 105 30.02 10.64 -8.70
N PRO A 106 30.42 11.78 -8.10
CA PRO A 106 29.88 12.24 -6.82
C PRO A 106 28.42 12.69 -6.91
N ASN A 107 27.89 12.89 -8.11
CA ASN A 107 26.48 13.17 -8.35
C ASN A 107 25.96 12.30 -9.52
N PRO A 108 25.61 11.04 -9.24
CA PRO A 108 25.23 10.06 -10.26
C PRO A 108 23.83 10.30 -10.82
N HIS A 109 23.17 11.38 -10.41
CA HIS A 109 21.95 11.88 -10.98
C HIS A 109 22.31 12.95 -12.00
N GLU A 110 22.12 12.65 -13.29
CA GLU A 110 22.29 13.60 -14.38
C GLU A 110 21.52 14.89 -14.07
N SER A 111 22.03 16.04 -14.48
CA SER A 111 21.29 17.30 -14.36
C SER A 111 19.88 17.13 -14.95
N CYS A 112 18.85 17.66 -14.28
CA CYS A 112 17.54 17.75 -14.91
C CYS A 112 17.66 18.45 -16.27
N GLY A 113 16.83 18.03 -17.24
CA GLY A 113 16.76 18.67 -18.54
C GLY A 113 16.33 20.14 -18.43
N GLU A 114 16.33 20.86 -19.56
CA GLU A 114 15.86 22.25 -19.59
C GLU A 114 14.44 22.37 -19.01
N HIS A 115 14.21 23.45 -18.26
CA HIS A 115 12.93 23.75 -17.59
C HIS A 115 12.48 22.71 -16.56
N ALA A 116 13.45 22.07 -15.91
CA ALA A 116 13.21 21.18 -14.79
C ALA A 116 14.19 21.44 -13.65
N HIS A 117 13.73 21.25 -12.42
CA HIS A 117 14.53 21.34 -11.21
C HIS A 117 14.41 20.08 -10.35
N TRP A 118 15.42 19.86 -9.53
CA TRP A 118 15.42 18.79 -8.53
C TRP A 118 14.53 19.14 -7.34
N SER A 119 13.69 18.20 -6.93
CA SER A 119 13.00 18.23 -5.65
C SER A 119 13.32 17.00 -4.83
N ASP A 120 13.64 17.19 -3.56
CA ASP A 120 13.78 16.12 -2.58
C ASP A 120 12.39 15.65 -2.13
N ILE A 121 12.19 14.34 -2.07
CA ILE A 121 10.94 13.71 -1.62
C ILE A 121 11.19 13.10 -0.23
N PRO A 122 10.33 13.39 0.76
CA PRO A 122 10.40 12.74 2.06
C PRO A 122 10.28 11.21 1.95
N ALA A 123 11.00 10.49 2.82
CA ALA A 123 10.95 9.03 2.86
C ALA A 123 9.52 8.51 3.09
N GLY A 124 9.18 7.38 2.43
CA GLY A 124 7.85 6.76 2.51
C GLY A 124 6.76 7.45 1.68
N ILE A 125 7.12 8.45 0.86
CA ILE A 125 6.22 9.08 -0.10
C ILE A 125 6.63 8.65 -1.51
N CYS A 126 5.68 8.12 -2.26
CA CYS A 126 5.84 7.83 -3.67
C CYS A 126 5.00 8.83 -4.46
N VAL A 127 5.57 9.39 -5.52
CA VAL A 127 4.93 10.42 -6.33
C VAL A 127 4.55 9.85 -7.68
N SER A 128 3.41 10.26 -8.21
CA SER A 128 3.02 9.95 -9.58
C SER A 128 3.71 10.93 -10.52
N PRO A 129 4.58 10.50 -11.45
CA PRO A 129 5.18 11.39 -12.44
C PRO A 129 4.16 11.85 -13.51
N CYS A 130 2.94 11.31 -13.49
CA CYS A 130 1.87 11.70 -14.41
C CYS A 130 1.22 13.04 -14.04
N ASP A 131 1.37 13.47 -12.79
CA ASP A 131 0.85 14.74 -12.32
C ASP A 131 1.50 15.86 -13.16
N LEU A 132 0.68 16.61 -13.90
CA LEU A 132 1.14 17.66 -14.84
C LEU A 132 1.92 17.13 -16.06
N SER A 133 1.42 16.05 -16.69
CA SER A 133 1.87 15.57 -18.00
C SER A 133 0.86 15.88 -19.12
N CYS A 134 1.29 15.89 -20.39
CA CYS A 134 0.36 16.04 -21.53
C CYS A 134 -0.75 14.96 -21.53
N ILE A 135 -0.45 13.76 -21.04
CA ILE A 135 -1.41 12.63 -20.99
C ILE A 135 -2.53 12.93 -20.00
N ALA A 136 -2.21 13.55 -18.86
CA ALA A 136 -3.17 13.93 -17.84
C ALA A 136 -4.18 15.00 -18.30
N LEU A 137 -3.91 15.71 -19.40
CA LEU A 137 -4.83 16.70 -19.96
C LEU A 137 -6.08 16.07 -20.61
N ASN A 138 -5.96 14.81 -21.05
CA ASN A 138 -7.05 14.03 -21.65
C ASN A 138 -7.87 13.24 -20.60
N GLY A 139 -7.55 13.35 -19.32
CA GLY A 139 -8.14 12.55 -18.25
C GLY A 139 -7.10 11.81 -17.41
N GLU A 140 -7.54 11.03 -16.43
CA GLU A 140 -6.66 10.24 -15.57
C GLU A 140 -6.01 9.11 -16.40
N PRO A 141 -4.66 9.05 -16.51
CA PRO A 141 -4.02 8.07 -17.36
C PRO A 141 -4.26 6.64 -16.83
N GLU A 142 -4.49 5.67 -17.72
CA GLU A 142 -4.79 4.28 -17.32
C GLU A 142 -3.67 3.60 -16.50
N ASN A 143 -2.44 4.11 -16.56
CA ASN A 143 -1.32 3.56 -15.81
C ASN A 143 -0.34 4.66 -15.37
N CYS A 144 -0.42 5.03 -14.10
CA CYS A 144 0.49 5.95 -13.43
C CYS A 144 1.13 5.25 -12.23
N PRO A 145 2.18 4.44 -12.44
CA PRO A 145 2.83 3.78 -11.33
C PRO A 145 3.48 4.82 -10.44
N ALA A 146 3.22 4.74 -9.14
CA ALA A 146 3.87 5.60 -8.17
C ALA A 146 5.38 5.32 -8.18
N VAL A 147 6.17 6.36 -8.39
CA VAL A 147 7.63 6.29 -8.34
C VAL A 147 8.06 6.73 -6.95
N CYS A 148 8.66 5.80 -6.23
CA CYS A 148 9.28 6.07 -4.94
C CYS A 148 10.76 6.42 -5.22
N ALA A 149 11.16 7.66 -4.98
CA ALA A 149 12.53 8.12 -5.21
C ALA A 149 12.88 9.22 -4.20
N ARG A 150 14.15 9.31 -3.79
CA ARG A 150 14.64 10.39 -2.91
C ARG A 150 14.60 11.76 -3.61
N ARG A 151 14.86 11.77 -4.91
CA ARG A 151 14.90 12.97 -5.74
C ARG A 151 14.17 12.71 -7.05
N VAL A 152 13.39 13.70 -7.49
CA VAL A 152 12.68 13.67 -8.77
C VAL A 152 12.88 15.02 -9.46
N CYS A 153 13.06 15.00 -10.78
CA CYS A 153 13.02 16.22 -11.59
C CYS A 153 11.56 16.63 -11.82
N TYR A 154 11.16 17.77 -11.29
CA TYR A 154 9.87 18.39 -11.59
C TYR A 154 10.04 19.44 -12.67
N CYS A 155 9.03 19.57 -13.54
CA CYS A 155 9.00 20.69 -14.47
C CYS A 155 8.85 22.00 -13.70
N ASP A 156 9.55 23.03 -14.18
CA ASP A 156 9.44 24.38 -13.64
C ASP A 156 8.01 24.91 -13.84
N SER A 157 7.66 25.93 -13.06
CA SER A 157 6.35 26.58 -13.17
C SER A 157 6.09 27.07 -14.60
N GLY A 158 4.98 26.64 -15.20
CA GLY A 158 4.61 26.96 -16.58
C GLY A 158 4.97 25.88 -17.61
N TYR A 159 5.68 24.83 -17.19
CA TYR A 159 6.03 23.68 -18.03
C TYR A 159 5.34 22.41 -17.54
N ILE A 160 5.07 21.51 -18.47
CA ILE A 160 4.46 20.20 -18.21
C ILE A 160 5.27 19.10 -18.89
N ARG A 161 5.18 17.88 -18.34
CA ARG A 161 5.97 16.75 -18.80
C ARG A 161 5.39 16.21 -20.12
N GLY A 162 6.19 16.29 -21.19
CA GLY A 162 5.87 15.72 -22.48
C GLY A 162 6.09 14.20 -22.52
N ASN A 163 5.65 13.55 -23.61
CA ASN A 163 5.73 12.10 -23.77
C ASN A 163 7.17 11.56 -23.85
N GLY A 164 8.13 12.42 -24.26
CA GLY A 164 9.56 12.10 -24.27
C GLY A 164 10.29 12.34 -22.94
N GLY A 165 9.58 12.73 -21.88
CA GLY A 165 10.17 13.06 -20.57
C GLY A 165 10.69 14.49 -20.43
N SER A 166 10.79 15.25 -21.52
CA SER A 166 11.17 16.67 -21.50
C SER A 166 10.04 17.57 -20.99
N CYS A 167 10.41 18.67 -20.33
CA CYS A 167 9.47 19.70 -19.90
C CYS A 167 9.22 20.70 -21.03
N ILE A 168 7.96 20.80 -21.46
CA ILE A 168 7.50 21.62 -22.59
C ILE A 168 6.36 22.52 -22.17
N THR A 169 6.00 23.51 -22.98
CA THR A 169 4.83 24.36 -22.66
C THR A 169 3.54 23.62 -22.98
N TYR A 170 2.43 24.07 -22.39
CA TYR A 170 1.11 23.51 -22.65
C TYR A 170 0.73 23.53 -24.15
N ALA A 171 1.13 24.59 -24.86
CA ALA A 171 0.84 24.74 -26.28
C ALA A 171 1.58 23.72 -27.17
N ASP A 172 2.68 23.17 -26.66
CA ASP A 172 3.53 22.21 -27.36
C ASP A 172 3.07 20.75 -27.16
N CYS A 173 2.04 20.51 -26.34
CA CYS A 173 1.47 19.17 -26.24
C CYS A 173 0.88 18.73 -27.59
N PRO A 174 1.03 17.45 -27.96
CA PRO A 174 0.45 16.93 -29.19
C PRO A 174 -1.07 17.16 -29.23
N GLN A 175 -1.58 17.58 -30.38
CA GLN A 175 -2.99 18.01 -30.55
C GLN A 175 -4.02 16.88 -30.29
N GLU A 176 -3.59 15.63 -30.34
CA GLU A 176 -4.38 14.47 -29.92
C GLU A 176 -4.74 14.48 -28.42
N PHE A 177 -4.07 15.31 -27.61
CA PHE A 177 -4.35 15.55 -26.19
C PHE A 177 -5.33 16.69 -25.88
N PHE A 178 -5.97 17.26 -26.91
CA PHE A 178 -7.03 18.28 -26.74
C PHE A 178 -8.38 17.81 -27.27
N ARG A 179 -8.58 16.50 -27.44
CA ARG A 179 -9.86 15.96 -27.91
C ARG A 179 -10.88 15.96 -26.78
N LEU A 180 -11.55 17.10 -26.63
CA LEU A 180 -12.87 17.18 -26.03
C LEU A 180 -13.81 16.30 -26.85
N ASN A 181 -14.29 15.19 -26.27
CA ASN A 181 -15.55 14.60 -26.69
C ASN A 181 -16.70 15.50 -26.23
#